data_AF-A0A1M4MYM6-F1
#
_entry.id   AF-A0A1M4MYM6-F1
#
_cell.length_a   1.000
_cell.length_b   1.000
_cell.length_c   1.000
_cell.angle_alpha   90.00
_cell.angle_beta   90.00
_cell.angle_gamma   90.00
#
_symmetry.space_group_name_H-M   'P 1'
#
loop_
_entity.id
_entity.type
_entity.pdbx_description
1 polymer ?
#
loop_
_entity_poly.entity_id
_entity_poly.type
_entity_poly.pdbx_seq_one_letter_code
_entity_poly.pdbx_strand_id
1 'polypeptide(L)'
;MTLTTIVAGLTAAKHSQIDPTERARAGFLQWCLSLEDTTDMRAEARAAIAKLHYFDSDSAALAAFETMLVEATRPMPAPRRRGARRGQMRLQ
;
A
#
# COMPACT_ATOMS: atom_id res chain seq x y z
N MET A 1 2.59 3.68 -15.50
CA MET A 1 1.85 4.91 -15.12
C MET A 1 2.59 5.56 -13.97
N THR A 2 2.74 6.88 -13.93
CA THR A 2 3.62 7.54 -12.94
C THR A 2 2.85 7.92 -11.67
N LEU A 3 3.53 7.88 -10.52
CA LEU A 3 2.98 8.27 -9.22
C LEU A 3 2.32 9.66 -9.24
N THR A 4 2.88 10.59 -10.00
CA THR A 4 2.35 11.95 -10.19
C THR A 4 0.94 11.95 -10.76
N THR A 5 0.62 11.06 -11.70
CA THR A 5 -0.73 10.95 -12.27
C THR A 5 -1.73 10.43 -11.24
N ILE A 6 -1.31 9.49 -10.39
CA ILE A 6 -2.15 8.95 -9.31
C ILE A 6 -2.45 10.06 -8.29
N VAL A 7 -1.44 10.82 -7.87
CA VAL A 7 -1.59 11.94 -6.94
C VAL A 7 -2.52 13.02 -7.51
N ALA A 8 -2.36 13.38 -8.78
CA ALA A 8 -3.26 14.32 -9.44
C ALA A 8 -4.73 13.82 -9.44
N GLY A 9 -4.95 12.53 -9.67
CA GLY A 9 -6.28 11.92 -9.58
C GLY A 9 -6.87 11.92 -8.16
N LEU A 10 -6.01 11.74 -7.14
CA LEU A 10 -6.40 11.77 -5.73
C LEU A 10 -6.78 13.17 -5.24
N THR A 11 -6.20 14.22 -5.82
CA THR A 11 -6.42 15.61 -5.39
C THR A 11 -7.45 16.37 -6.22
N ALA A 12 -7.64 16.02 -7.50
CA ALA A 12 -8.55 16.73 -8.40
C ALA A 12 -10.04 16.56 -8.05
N ALA A 13 -10.41 15.46 -7.38
CA ALA A 13 -11.79 15.06 -7.23
C ALA A 13 -12.45 15.54 -5.93
N LYS A 14 -12.34 16.85 -5.65
CA LYS A 14 -13.04 17.54 -4.53
C LYS A 14 -14.58 17.40 -4.58
N HIS A 15 -15.16 17.07 -5.74
CA HIS A 15 -16.62 17.03 -5.97
C HIS A 15 -17.18 15.64 -6.33
N SER A 16 -16.41 14.58 -6.16
CA SER A 16 -16.89 13.23 -6.49
C SER A 16 -17.70 12.60 -5.37
N GLN A 17 -18.74 11.84 -5.71
CA GLN A 17 -19.50 11.01 -4.76
C GLN A 17 -18.74 9.79 -4.20
N ILE A 18 -17.52 9.52 -4.68
CA ILE A 18 -16.71 8.36 -4.27
C ILE A 18 -16.04 8.66 -2.93
N ASP A 19 -16.16 7.73 -1.98
CA ASP A 19 -15.49 7.79 -0.67
C ASP A 19 -13.97 7.99 -0.87
N PRO A 20 -13.34 8.98 -0.21
CA PRO A 20 -11.90 9.18 -0.21
C PRO A 20 -11.10 7.89 0.03
N THR A 21 -11.60 6.98 0.87
CA THR A 21 -10.94 5.69 1.15
C THR A 21 -10.94 4.76 -0.06
N GLU A 22 -12.05 4.65 -0.77
CA GLU A 22 -12.15 3.83 -1.98
C GLU A 22 -11.25 4.36 -3.10
N ARG A 23 -11.19 5.69 -3.23
CA ARG A 23 -10.28 6.32 -4.18
C ARG A 23 -8.82 6.04 -3.83
N ALA A 24 -8.45 6.14 -2.56
CA ALA A 24 -7.10 5.80 -2.11
C ALA A 24 -6.75 4.34 -2.42
N ARG A 25 -7.68 3.40 -2.21
CA ARG A 25 -7.50 1.99 -2.57
C ARG A 25 -7.28 1.80 -4.06
N ALA A 26 -8.09 2.45 -4.91
CA ALA A 26 -7.93 2.37 -6.35
C ALA A 26 -6.55 2.90 -6.79
N GLY A 27 -6.13 4.04 -6.23
CA GLY A 27 -4.79 4.60 -6.48
C GLY A 27 -3.66 3.68 -6.01
N PHE A 28 -3.81 3.03 -4.85
CA PHE A 28 -2.86 2.05 -4.34
C PHE A 28 -2.75 0.81 -5.23
N LEU A 29 -3.88 0.24 -5.66
CA LEU A 29 -3.87 -0.89 -6.58
C LEU A 29 -3.23 -0.53 -7.92
N GLN A 30 -3.55 0.66 -8.45
CA GLN A 30 -2.96 1.15 -9.68
C GLN A 30 -1.44 1.36 -9.56
N TRP A 31 -0.98 1.85 -8.41
CA TRP A 31 0.45 1.95 -8.11
C TRP A 31 1.10 0.56 -8.05
N CYS A 32 0.53 -0.40 -7.31
CA CYS A 32 1.04 -1.77 -7.23
C CYS A 32 1.16 -2.43 -8.61
N LEU A 33 0.13 -2.31 -9.44
CA LEU A 33 0.11 -2.87 -10.80
C LEU A 33 1.03 -2.15 -11.78
N SER A 34 1.60 -1.00 -11.39
CA SER A 34 2.57 -0.27 -12.20
C SER A 34 4.02 -0.66 -11.92
N LEU A 35 4.26 -1.43 -10.86
CA LEU A 35 5.59 -1.94 -10.51
C LEU A 35 5.89 -3.23 -11.29
N GLU A 36 7.17 -3.53 -11.47
CA GLU A 36 7.59 -4.82 -12.03
C GLU A 36 7.57 -5.91 -10.95
N ASP A 37 7.34 -7.17 -11.33
CA ASP A 37 7.24 -8.29 -10.39
C ASP A 37 8.53 -8.51 -9.57
N THR A 38 9.68 -8.07 -10.09
CA THR A 38 10.98 -8.21 -9.45
C THR A 38 11.34 -7.05 -8.53
N THR A 39 10.52 -5.99 -8.49
CA THR A 39 10.83 -4.79 -7.73
C THR A 39 10.67 -5.03 -6.22
N ASP A 40 11.58 -4.49 -5.41
CA ASP A 40 11.39 -4.46 -3.96
C ASP A 40 10.28 -3.46 -3.61
N MET A 41 9.08 -3.99 -3.42
CA MET A 41 7.89 -3.23 -3.06
C MET A 41 8.11 -2.31 -1.85
N ARG A 42 8.96 -2.70 -0.89
CA ARG A 42 9.25 -1.87 0.29
C ARG A 42 10.12 -0.68 -0.05
N ALA A 43 11.09 -0.86 -0.93
CA ALA A 43 11.94 0.23 -1.41
C ALA A 43 11.11 1.23 -2.23
N GLU A 44 10.25 0.74 -3.11
CA GLU A 44 9.34 1.58 -3.90
C GLU A 44 8.31 2.31 -3.04
N ALA A 45 7.73 1.66 -2.04
CA ALA A 45 6.80 2.31 -1.11
C ALA A 45 7.48 3.49 -0.39
N ARG A 46 8.73 3.32 0.07
CA ARG A 46 9.51 4.42 0.68
C ARG A 46 9.79 5.53 -0.31
N ALA A 47 10.17 5.20 -1.54
CA ALA A 47 10.42 6.17 -2.60
C ALA A 47 9.14 6.95 -2.96
N ALA A 48 7.98 6.28 -2.97
CA ALA A 48 6.69 6.90 -3.20
C ALA A 48 6.31 7.86 -2.07
N ILE A 49 6.46 7.45 -0.80
CA ILE A 49 6.22 8.32 0.37
C ILE A 49 7.09 9.59 0.30
N ALA A 50 8.40 9.43 0.02
CA ALA A 50 9.30 10.57 -0.11
C ALA A 50 8.86 11.54 -1.22
N LYS A 51 8.32 11.03 -2.33
CA LYS A 51 7.75 11.84 -3.41
C LYS A 51 6.43 12.50 -3.01
N LEU A 52 5.61 11.85 -2.18
CA LEU A 52 4.34 12.41 -1.70
C LEU A 52 4.54 13.68 -0.88
N HIS A 53 5.58 13.74 -0.06
CA HIS A 53 5.88 14.91 0.77
C HIS A 53 6.23 16.18 -0.02
N TYR A 54 6.50 16.06 -1.33
CA TYR A 54 6.65 17.22 -2.21
C TYR A 54 5.31 17.81 -2.68
N PHE A 55 4.21 17.07 -2.54
CA PHE A 55 2.88 17.53 -2.90
C PHE A 55 2.20 18.12 -1.67
N ASP A 56 2.10 19.45 -1.61
CA ASP A 56 1.34 20.15 -0.57
C ASP A 56 -0.16 20.00 -0.84
N SER A 57 -0.80 19.03 -0.19
CA SER A 57 -2.24 18.76 -0.36
C SER A 57 -2.90 18.21 0.90
N ASP A 58 -3.92 18.90 1.37
CA ASP A 58 -4.80 18.48 2.48
C ASP A 58 -5.91 17.51 2.02
N SER A 59 -5.58 16.57 1.12
CA SER A 59 -6.55 15.61 0.58
C SER A 59 -6.67 14.39 1.48
N ALA A 60 -7.87 14.12 1.98
CA ALA A 60 -8.17 12.91 2.76
C ALA A 60 -7.85 11.61 2.00
N ALA A 61 -8.03 11.60 0.68
CA ALA A 61 -7.68 10.45 -0.17
C ALA A 61 -6.16 10.26 -0.28
N LEU A 62 -5.39 11.36 -0.29
CA LEU A 62 -3.93 11.31 -0.31
C LEU A 62 -3.38 10.78 1.03
N ALA A 63 -3.92 11.25 2.15
CA ALA A 63 -3.55 10.76 3.49
C ALA A 63 -3.87 9.25 3.66
N ALA A 64 -5.02 8.80 3.18
CA ALA A 64 -5.37 7.38 3.18
C ALA A 64 -4.44 6.55 2.27
N PHE A 65 -4.04 7.09 1.12
CA PHE A 65 -3.07 6.45 0.22
C PHE A 65 -1.68 6.36 0.85
N GLU A 66 -1.19 7.43 1.48
CA GLU A 66 0.07 7.42 2.22
C GLU A 66 0.08 6.36 3.33
N THR A 67 -1.03 6.24 4.08
CA THR A 67 -1.17 5.20 5.11
C THR A 67 -1.00 3.80 4.53
N MET A 68 -1.57 3.52 3.34
CA MET A 68 -1.39 2.23 2.67
C MET A 68 0.05 1.99 2.22
N LEU A 69 0.76 3.03 1.74
CA LEU A 69 2.19 2.93 1.43
C LEU A 69 3.01 2.64 2.69
N VAL A 70 2.71 3.29 3.82
CA VAL A 70 3.36 3.02 5.10
C VAL A 70 3.17 1.56 5.52
N GLU A 71 1.96 1.02 5.41
CA GLU A 71 1.69 -0.39 5.67
C GLU A 71 2.49 -1.30 4.71
N ALA A 72 2.61 -0.93 3.43
CA ALA A 72 3.40 -1.68 2.45
C ALA A 72 4.91 -1.69 2.74
N THR A 73 5.43 -0.74 3.53
CA THR A 73 6.83 -0.76 3.98
C THR A 73 7.10 -1.81 5.05
N ARG A 74 6.05 -2.28 5.74
CA ARG A 74 6.20 -3.21 6.87
C ARG A 74 6.54 -4.62 6.36
N PRO A 75 7.42 -5.35 7.04
CA PRO A 75 7.69 -6.73 6.71
C PRO A 75 6.40 -7.55 6.89
N MET A 76 6.10 -8.42 5.92
CA MET A 76 5.01 -9.36 6.07
C MET A 76 5.32 -10.31 7.23
N PRO A 77 4.37 -10.54 8.17
CA PRO A 77 4.60 -11.48 9.25
C PRO A 77 4.89 -12.88 8.69
N ALA A 78 5.83 -13.58 9.32
CA ALA A 78 6.13 -14.95 8.93
C ALA A 78 4.86 -15.82 9.03
N PRO A 79 4.60 -16.69 8.05
CA PRO A 79 3.43 -17.55 8.08
C PRO A 79 3.47 -18.46 9.32
N ARG A 80 2.50 -18.31 10.21
CA ARG A 80 2.41 -19.11 11.43
C ARG A 80 1.85 -20.49 11.09
N ARG A 81 2.71 -21.53 11.09
CA ARG A 81 2.26 -22.92 10.94
C ARG A 81 1.34 -23.30 12.10
N ARG A 82 0.06 -23.50 11.82
CA ARG A 82 -0.94 -23.99 12.78
C ARG A 82 -0.85 -25.52 12.83
N GLY A 83 0.11 -26.10 13.55
CA GLY A 83 0.09 -27.58 13.72
C GLY A 83 1.32 -28.37 14.19
N ALA A 84 2.41 -27.79 14.70
CA ALA A 84 3.61 -28.57 15.01
C ALA A 84 3.66 -29.22 16.43
N ARG A 85 2.52 -29.53 17.08
CA ARG A 85 2.56 -30.05 18.47
C ARG A 85 1.73 -31.31 18.77
N ARG A 86 1.14 -31.97 17.76
CA ARG A 86 0.41 -33.25 17.96
C ARG A 86 1.08 -34.50 17.36
N GLY A 87 2.28 -34.37 16.77
CA GLY A 87 2.99 -35.49 16.14
C GLY A 87 4.13 -36.12 16.96
N GLN A 88 4.45 -35.60 18.15
CA GLN A 88 5.59 -36.06 18.97
C GLN A 88 5.21 -36.83 20.23
N MET A 89 3.98 -37.35 20.32
CA MET A 89 3.59 -38.30 21.38
C MET A 89 3.01 -39.56 20.74
N ARG A 90 3.90 -40.49 20.36
CA ARG A 90 3.76 -41.95 20.53
C ARG A 90 4.95 -42.67 19.86
N LEU A 91 5.84 -43.20 20.71
CA LEU A 91 6.55 -44.48 20.58
C LEU A 91 7.44 -44.65 21.82
N GLN A 92 6.82 -45.07 22.92
CA GLN A 92 7.39 -45.97 23.93
C GLN A 92 6.29 -46.96 24.30
#